data_AF-A0AAV8YAA6-F1
#
_entry.id   AF-A0AAV8YAA6-F1
#
_cell.length_a   1.000
_cell.length_b   1.000
_cell.length_c   1.000
_cell.angle_alpha   90.00
_cell.angle_beta   90.00
_cell.angle_gamma   90.00
#
_symmetry.space_group_name_H-M   'P 1'
#
loop_
_entity.id
_entity.type
_entity.pdbx_description
1 polymer ?
#
loop_
_entity_poly.entity_id
_entity_poly.type
_entity_poly.pdbx_seq_one_letter_code
_entity_poly.pdbx_strand_id
1 'polypeptide(L)'
;MADQKLPGGEKVKEASTLRELVAVVAVDVVGAYCYAELGTMIRKSGADYAYIMETFGPFVAFIRLWIECMIVRPCSQAIVALTFSQYVMKPFFPECQPPDDAARLLAVCCICVLTFVNCYDVKWATRVQDVFTYAKLLALFIIIAAGGYELFTGHTEHFSFINTESDVTSLALSFYSGLFAYNGW
;
A
#
# COMPACT_ATOMS: atom_id res chain seq x y z
N MET A 1 3.89 -5.67 29.69
CA MET A 1 2.65 -5.74 30.48
C MET A 1 1.60 -6.34 29.56
N ALA A 2 1.00 -7.45 29.96
CA ALA A 2 0.37 -8.44 29.09
C ALA A 2 -0.75 -7.88 28.20
N ASP A 3 -0.57 -7.99 26.88
CA ASP A 3 -1.60 -7.73 25.87
C ASP A 3 -2.45 -8.99 25.72
N GLN A 4 -3.48 -9.10 26.57
CA GLN A 4 -4.46 -10.17 26.49
C GLN A 4 -5.40 -9.88 25.32
N LYS A 5 -5.05 -10.43 24.15
CA LYS A 5 -5.83 -10.34 22.91
C LYS A 5 -7.17 -11.06 23.10
N LEU A 6 -8.21 -10.29 23.47
CA LEU A 6 -9.59 -10.74 23.51
C LEU A 6 -10.04 -11.13 22.08
N PRO A 7 -10.68 -12.31 21.88
CA PRO A 7 -11.10 -12.82 20.57
C PRO A 7 -12.17 -11.97 19.86
N GLY A 8 -12.65 -10.90 20.50
CA GLY A 8 -13.59 -9.93 19.92
C GLY A 8 -12.94 -8.75 19.19
N GLY A 9 -11.65 -8.45 19.40
CA GLY A 9 -11.02 -7.25 18.82
C GLY A 9 -10.75 -7.33 17.31
N GLU A 10 -10.71 -8.54 16.75
CA GLU A 10 -10.42 -8.77 15.33
C GLU A 10 -11.66 -8.56 14.45
N LYS A 11 -12.83 -9.04 14.93
CA LYS A 11 -14.14 -8.84 14.27
C LYS A 11 -14.62 -7.38 14.33
N VAL A 12 -14.09 -6.59 15.26
CA VAL A 12 -14.43 -5.17 15.50
C VAL A 12 -13.88 -4.23 14.41
N LYS A 13 -12.79 -4.59 13.72
CA LYS A 13 -12.15 -3.73 12.71
C LYS A 13 -12.76 -3.85 11.32
N GLU A 14 -13.28 -5.01 10.94
CA GLU A 14 -13.66 -5.33 9.55
C GLU A 14 -14.82 -4.48 9.01
N ALA A 15 -15.81 -4.15 9.85
CA ALA A 15 -17.03 -3.44 9.45
C ALA A 15 -16.89 -1.91 9.32
N SER A 16 -16.10 -1.27 10.20
CA SER A 16 -15.74 0.16 10.05
C SER A 16 -14.90 0.38 8.79
N THR A 17 -13.99 -0.56 8.55
CA THR A 17 -13.08 -0.55 7.39
C THR A 17 -13.85 -0.53 6.07
N LEU A 18 -15.00 -1.19 5.94
CA LEU A 18 -15.71 -1.27 4.66
C LEU A 18 -16.37 0.06 4.25
N ARG A 19 -16.96 0.81 5.19
CA ARG A 19 -17.52 2.16 4.92
C ARG A 19 -16.41 3.15 4.60
N GLU A 20 -15.31 3.08 5.33
CA GLU A 20 -14.12 3.90 5.14
C GLU A 20 -13.47 3.62 3.78
N LEU A 21 -13.40 2.34 3.38
CA LEU A 21 -12.88 1.92 2.09
C LEU A 21 -13.70 2.51 0.93
N VAL A 22 -15.03 2.48 1.02
CA VAL A 22 -15.89 3.08 -0.02
C VAL A 22 -15.65 4.57 -0.14
N ALA A 23 -15.49 5.27 0.98
CA ALA A 23 -15.21 6.71 0.97
C ALA A 23 -13.82 7.03 0.40
N VAL A 24 -12.79 6.25 0.75
CA VAL A 24 -11.44 6.36 0.17
C VAL A 24 -11.50 6.16 -1.35
N VAL A 25 -12.10 5.07 -1.82
CA VAL A 25 -12.22 4.75 -3.25
C VAL A 25 -12.96 5.86 -4.00
N ALA A 26 -14.01 6.43 -3.43
CA ALA A 26 -14.73 7.55 -4.05
C ALA A 26 -13.82 8.78 -4.24
N VAL A 27 -12.99 9.11 -3.24
CA VAL A 27 -12.04 10.22 -3.32
C VAL A 27 -10.97 9.95 -4.37
N ASP A 28 -10.41 8.74 -4.42
CA ASP A 28 -9.39 8.35 -5.41
C ASP A 28 -9.94 8.39 -6.84
N VAL A 29 -11.18 7.93 -7.07
CA VAL A 29 -11.83 7.99 -8.39
C VAL A 29 -12.03 9.43 -8.85
N VAL A 30 -12.50 10.32 -7.97
CA VAL A 30 -12.66 11.74 -8.28
C VAL A 30 -11.29 12.37 -8.57
N GLY A 31 -10.27 12.03 -7.80
CA GLY A 31 -8.88 12.46 -8.02
C GLY A 31 -8.36 12.02 -9.39
N ALA A 32 -8.48 10.74 -9.72
CA ALA A 32 -8.05 10.17 -10.99
C ALA A 32 -8.77 10.82 -12.19
N TYR A 33 -10.06 11.13 -12.05
CA TYR A 33 -10.82 11.86 -13.07
C TYR A 33 -10.24 13.27 -13.31
N CYS A 34 -9.97 14.01 -12.25
CA CYS A 34 -9.32 15.33 -12.35
C CYS A 34 -7.93 15.24 -13.01
N TYR A 35 -7.14 14.21 -12.69
CA TYR A 35 -5.84 13.99 -13.31
C TYR A 35 -5.95 13.57 -14.78
N ALA A 36 -6.99 12.80 -15.15
CA ALA A 36 -7.26 12.46 -16.54
C ALA A 36 -7.59 13.71 -17.38
N GLU A 37 -8.43 14.61 -16.88
CA GLU A 37 -8.74 15.90 -17.53
C GLU A 37 -7.47 16.76 -17.68
N LEU A 38 -6.63 16.81 -16.64
CA LEU A 38 -5.38 17.55 -16.69
C LEU A 38 -4.37 16.96 -17.68
N GLY A 39 -4.30 15.64 -17.78
CA GLY A 39 -3.46 14.91 -18.72
C GLY A 39 -3.90 15.03 -20.18
N THR A 40 -5.19 15.26 -20.45
CA THR A 40 -5.66 15.55 -21.81
C THR A 40 -5.45 17.01 -22.20
N MET A 41 -5.51 17.95 -21.24
CA MET A 41 -5.24 19.37 -21.49
C MET A 41 -3.74 19.68 -21.66
N ILE A 42 -2.88 19.16 -20.79
CA ILE A 42 -1.44 19.45 -20.79
C ILE A 42 -0.68 18.24 -21.33
N ARG A 43 -0.41 18.23 -22.63
CA ARG A 43 0.30 17.13 -23.33
C ARG A 43 1.83 17.24 -23.24
N LYS A 44 2.36 17.53 -22.05
CA LYS A 44 3.80 17.58 -21.78
C LYS A 44 4.23 16.36 -20.97
N SER A 45 5.43 15.85 -21.24
CA SER A 45 6.02 14.75 -20.45
C SER A 45 6.43 15.24 -19.06
N GLY A 46 6.12 14.48 -18.03
CA GLY A 46 6.47 14.80 -16.63
C GLY A 46 5.31 14.82 -15.63
N ALA A 47 4.07 14.54 -16.07
CA ALA A 47 2.87 14.45 -15.23
C ALA A 47 2.76 15.63 -14.24
N ASP A 48 2.70 15.36 -12.93
CA ASP A 48 2.60 16.34 -11.84
C ASP A 48 3.57 17.53 -11.99
N TYR A 49 4.82 17.24 -12.33
CA TYR A 49 5.84 18.28 -12.51
C TYR A 49 5.50 19.19 -13.69
N ALA A 50 5.08 18.61 -14.82
CA ALA A 50 4.72 19.36 -16.00
C ALA A 50 3.45 20.21 -15.78
N TYR A 51 2.50 19.70 -15.01
CA TYR A 51 1.26 20.43 -14.67
C TYR A 51 1.52 21.64 -13.78
N ILE A 52 2.37 21.47 -12.76
CA ILE A 52 2.73 22.56 -11.84
C ILE A 52 3.65 23.57 -12.54
N MET A 53 4.52 23.10 -13.43
CA MET A 53 5.39 23.97 -14.23
C MET A 53 4.59 24.92 -15.11
N GLU A 54 3.50 24.44 -15.72
CA GLU A 54 2.65 25.26 -16.59
C GLU A 54 1.79 26.27 -15.81
N THR A 55 1.35 25.90 -14.61
CA THR A 55 0.36 26.68 -13.82
C THR A 55 1.00 27.64 -12.81
N PHE A 56 2.05 27.21 -12.11
CA PHE A 56 2.68 27.97 -11.01
C PHE A 56 4.14 28.37 -11.29
N GLY A 57 4.70 27.93 -12.42
CA GLY A 57 6.06 28.27 -12.84
C GLY A 57 7.18 27.43 -12.20
N PRO A 58 8.45 27.77 -12.48
CA PRO A 58 9.60 26.90 -12.23
C PRO A 58 9.92 26.65 -10.75
N PHE A 59 9.70 27.63 -9.88
CA PHE A 59 10.07 27.50 -8.46
C PHE A 59 9.20 26.46 -7.73
N VAL A 60 7.88 26.53 -7.90
CA VAL A 60 6.94 25.60 -7.27
C VAL A 60 7.10 24.19 -7.86
N ALA A 61 7.33 24.10 -9.17
CA ALA A 61 7.60 22.83 -9.84
C ALA A 61 8.87 22.15 -9.30
N PHE A 62 9.94 22.92 -9.05
CA PHE A 62 11.16 22.41 -8.43
C PHE A 62 10.91 21.85 -7.02
N ILE A 63 10.16 22.57 -6.18
CA ILE A 63 9.84 22.09 -4.82
C ILE A 63 9.04 20.79 -4.86
N ARG A 64 8.06 20.67 -5.77
CA ARG A 64 7.30 19.42 -5.94
C ARG A 64 8.22 18.26 -6.31
N LEU A 65 9.11 18.46 -7.29
CA LEU A 65 10.07 17.44 -7.72
C LEU A 65 11.06 17.07 -6.60
N TRP A 66 11.52 18.07 -5.85
CA TRP A 66 12.43 17.88 -4.72
C TRP A 66 11.80 16.99 -3.64
N ILE A 67 10.57 17.29 -3.23
CA ILE A 67 9.83 16.50 -2.22
C ILE A 67 9.58 15.08 -2.74
N GLU A 68 9.20 14.95 -4.02
CA GLU A 68 8.98 13.65 -4.66
C GLU A 68 10.23 12.76 -4.60
N CYS A 69 11.37 13.31 -5.03
CA CYS A 69 12.62 12.58 -5.12
C CYS A 69 13.25 12.27 -3.75
N MET A 70 13.20 13.22 -2.80
CA MET A 70 13.89 13.09 -1.51
C MET A 70 13.05 12.40 -0.43
N ILE A 71 11.72 12.49 -0.50
CA ILE A 71 10.84 12.01 0.57
C ILE A 71 9.91 10.92 0.04
N VAL A 72 9.05 11.24 -0.92
CA VAL A 72 7.93 10.36 -1.29
C VAL A 72 8.42 9.02 -1.85
N ARG A 73 9.28 9.05 -2.87
CA ARG A 73 9.81 7.84 -3.54
C ARG A 73 10.62 6.93 -2.61
N PRO A 74 11.63 7.43 -1.86
CA PRO A 74 12.41 6.57 -0.98
C PRO A 74 11.59 6.03 0.20
N CYS A 75 10.69 6.84 0.80
CA CYS A 75 9.83 6.37 1.88
C CYS A 75 8.89 5.25 1.43
N SER A 76 8.27 5.38 0.26
CA SER A 76 7.40 4.34 -0.30
C SER A 76 8.15 3.02 -0.53
N GLN A 77 9.35 3.07 -1.13
CA GLN A 77 10.18 1.89 -1.32
C GLN A 77 10.60 1.24 0.01
N ALA A 78 10.95 2.05 1.02
CA ALA A 78 11.35 1.56 2.34
C ALA A 78 10.19 0.83 3.06
N ILE A 79 8.98 1.39 3.02
CA ILE A 79 7.80 0.76 3.63
C ILE A 79 7.53 -0.61 3.00
N VAL A 80 7.58 -0.70 1.67
CA VAL A 80 7.34 -1.97 0.94
C VAL A 80 8.44 -2.99 1.26
N ALA A 81 9.71 -2.60 1.31
CA ALA A 81 10.82 -3.49 1.62
C ALA A 81 10.79 -4.01 3.07
N LEU A 82 10.43 -3.16 4.04
CA LEU A 82 10.24 -3.55 5.43
C LEU A 82 9.08 -4.54 5.56
N THR A 83 7.96 -4.23 4.90
CA THR A 83 6.78 -5.11 4.86
C THR A 83 7.14 -6.48 4.28
N PHE A 84 7.86 -6.52 3.15
CA PHE A 84 8.36 -7.76 2.56
C PHE A 84 9.19 -8.58 3.56
N SER A 85 10.13 -7.93 4.25
CA SER A 85 11.02 -8.59 5.20
C SER A 85 10.26 -9.17 6.40
N GLN A 86 9.29 -8.44 6.93
CA GLN A 86 8.42 -8.92 8.01
C GLN A 86 7.58 -10.13 7.57
N TYR A 87 7.02 -10.11 6.36
CA TYR A 87 6.25 -11.25 5.83
C TYR A 87 7.13 -12.48 5.60
N VAL A 88 8.37 -12.32 5.11
CA VAL A 88 9.32 -13.42 4.90
C VAL A 88 9.80 -14.02 6.22
N MET A 89 9.95 -13.22 7.28
CA MET A 89 10.43 -13.70 8.58
C MET A 89 9.35 -14.37 9.43
N LYS A 90 8.07 -14.08 9.18
CA LYS A 90 6.94 -14.60 9.97
C LYS A 90 6.90 -16.14 10.10
N PRO A 91 7.21 -16.94 9.06
CA PRO A 91 7.28 -18.41 9.20
C PRO A 91 8.45 -18.91 10.05
N PHE A 92 9.56 -18.17 10.13
CA PHE A 92 10.76 -18.57 10.89
C PHE A 92 10.64 -18.26 12.39
N PHE A 93 9.81 -17.27 12.75
CA PHE A 93 9.50 -16.89 14.13
C PHE A 93 7.99 -16.92 14.36
N PRO A 94 7.36 -18.11 14.40
CA PRO A 94 5.91 -18.24 14.50
C PRO A 94 5.36 -17.75 15.85
N GLU A 95 6.13 -17.92 16.94
CA GLU A 95 5.73 -17.64 18.32
C GLU A 95 6.31 -16.32 18.87
N CYS A 96 7.21 -15.67 18.14
CA CYS A 96 7.96 -14.50 18.62
C CYS A 96 7.98 -13.39 17.57
N GLN A 97 8.01 -12.13 18.01
CA GLN A 97 8.27 -11.03 17.08
C GLN A 97 9.70 -11.15 16.55
N PRO A 98 9.91 -11.13 15.22
CA PRO A 98 11.24 -11.17 14.66
C PRO A 98 12.04 -9.95 15.14
N PRO A 99 13.34 -10.10 15.45
CA PRO A 99 14.15 -8.97 15.90
C PRO A 99 14.19 -7.87 14.82
N ASP A 100 13.88 -6.63 15.21
CA ASP A 100 13.76 -5.48 14.31
C ASP A 100 15.01 -5.27 13.46
N ASP A 101 16.20 -5.48 14.04
CA ASP A 101 17.47 -5.33 13.36
C ASP A 101 17.64 -6.33 12.21
N ALA A 102 17.16 -7.57 12.38
CA ALA A 102 17.21 -8.58 11.33
C ALA A 102 16.23 -8.28 10.20
N ALA A 103 15.02 -7.81 10.52
CA ALA A 103 14.04 -7.38 9.52
C ALA A 103 14.54 -6.17 8.71
N ARG A 104 15.18 -5.20 9.38
CA ARG A 104 15.80 -4.05 8.73
C ARG A 104 16.97 -4.46 7.82
N LEU A 105 17.84 -5.35 8.28
CA LEU A 105 18.97 -5.84 7.49
C LEU A 105 18.47 -6.55 6.23
N LEU A 106 17.45 -7.41 6.35
CA LEU A 106 16.85 -8.09 5.22
C LEU A 106 16.21 -7.10 4.22
N ALA A 107 15.55 -6.05 4.72
CA ALA A 107 14.95 -5.01 3.87
C ALA A 107 16.02 -4.26 3.08
N VAL A 108 17.13 -3.88 3.73
CA VAL A 108 18.28 -3.23 3.07
C VAL A 108 18.88 -4.16 2.01
N CYS A 109 19.11 -5.43 2.34
CA CYS A 109 19.61 -6.41 1.38
C CYS A 109 18.66 -6.55 0.17
N CYS A 110 17.35 -6.60 0.39
CA CYS A 110 16.36 -6.66 -0.67
C CYS A 110 16.43 -5.45 -1.61
N ILE A 111 16.47 -4.23 -1.06
CA ILE A 111 16.62 -3.01 -1.84
C ILE A 111 17.93 -3.05 -2.64
N CYS A 112 19.06 -3.37 -2.01
CA CYS A 112 20.35 -3.44 -2.70
C CYS A 112 20.35 -4.45 -3.87
N VAL A 113 19.75 -5.63 -3.69
CA VAL A 113 19.64 -6.64 -4.74
C VAL A 113 18.77 -6.13 -5.89
N LEU A 114 17.60 -5.56 -5.59
CA LEU A 114 16.72 -5.02 -6.62
C LEU A 114 17.36 -3.85 -7.36
N THR A 115 18.04 -2.94 -6.66
CA THR A 115 18.80 -1.85 -7.29
C THR A 115 19.90 -2.41 -8.19
N PHE A 116 20.65 -3.41 -7.74
CA PHE A 116 21.69 -4.04 -8.55
C PHE A 116 21.12 -4.66 -9.84
N VAL A 117 20.01 -5.40 -9.75
CA VAL A 117 19.34 -5.98 -10.93
C VAL A 117 18.87 -4.89 -11.89
N ASN A 118 18.29 -3.79 -11.37
CA ASN A 118 17.87 -2.65 -12.16
C ASN A 118 19.05 -1.94 -12.87
N CYS A 119 20.21 -1.86 -12.22
CA CYS A 119 21.41 -1.27 -12.81
C CYS A 119 22.12 -2.18 -13.82
N TYR A 120 22.02 -3.51 -13.67
CA TYR A 120 22.71 -4.47 -14.53
C TYR A 120 22.04 -4.61 -15.90
N ASP A 121 20.73 -4.87 -15.94
CA ASP A 121 19.98 -4.98 -17.19
C ASP A 121 18.48 -4.80 -16.92
N VAL A 122 17.88 -3.82 -17.60
CA VAL A 122 16.45 -3.53 -17.53
C VAL A 122 15.59 -4.74 -17.92
N LYS A 123 16.06 -5.63 -18.80
CA LYS A 123 15.31 -6.82 -19.21
C LYS A 123 15.16 -7.81 -18.06
N TRP A 124 16.18 -7.95 -17.22
CA TRP A 124 16.12 -8.80 -16.03
C TRP A 124 15.19 -8.17 -14.98
N ALA A 125 15.25 -6.85 -14.80
CA ALA A 125 14.33 -6.14 -13.91
C ALA A 125 12.87 -6.33 -14.33
N THR A 126 12.54 -6.18 -15.62
CA THR A 126 11.18 -6.40 -16.14
C THR A 126 10.71 -7.83 -15.89
N ARG A 127 11.53 -8.85 -16.16
CA ARG A 127 11.15 -10.26 -15.89
C ARG A 127 10.86 -10.51 -14.41
N VAL A 128 11.68 -9.98 -13.51
CA VAL A 128 11.48 -10.11 -12.06
C VAL A 128 10.16 -9.44 -11.66
N GLN A 129 9.86 -8.25 -12.19
CA GLN A 129 8.62 -7.55 -11.93
C GLN A 129 7.38 -8.30 -12.46
N ASP A 130 7.47 -8.90 -13.64
CA ASP A 130 6.38 -9.71 -14.22
C ASP A 130 6.05 -10.90 -13.31
N VAL A 131 7.08 -11.62 -12.86
CA VAL A 131 6.92 -12.76 -11.93
C VAL A 131 6.25 -12.32 -10.63
N PHE A 132 6.67 -11.21 -10.03
CA PHE A 132 6.01 -10.67 -8.83
C PHE A 132 4.57 -10.27 -9.06
N THR A 133 4.26 -9.76 -10.26
CA THR A 133 2.88 -9.41 -10.63
C THR A 133 2.00 -10.64 -10.71
N TYR A 134 2.45 -11.70 -11.40
CA TYR A 134 1.73 -12.97 -11.46
C TYR A 134 1.56 -13.61 -10.09
N ALA A 135 2.61 -13.60 -9.26
CA ALA A 135 2.56 -14.12 -7.90
C ALA A 135 1.54 -13.36 -7.02
N LYS A 136 1.51 -12.03 -7.10
CA LYS A 136 0.54 -11.19 -6.38
C LYS A 136 -0.89 -11.48 -6.82
N LEU A 137 -1.14 -11.60 -8.13
CA LEU A 137 -2.47 -11.93 -8.67
C LEU A 137 -2.93 -13.32 -8.21
N LEU A 138 -2.04 -14.32 -8.23
CA LEU A 138 -2.34 -15.66 -7.75
C LEU A 138 -2.68 -15.65 -6.26
N ALA A 139 -1.91 -14.95 -5.43
CA ALA A 139 -2.19 -14.82 -4.00
C ALA A 139 -3.57 -14.20 -3.73
N LEU A 140 -3.92 -13.13 -4.46
CA LEU A 140 -5.25 -12.51 -4.37
C LEU A 140 -6.36 -13.48 -4.77
N PHE A 141 -6.16 -14.26 -5.84
CA PHE A 141 -7.13 -15.26 -6.27
C PHE A 141 -7.38 -16.32 -5.19
N ILE A 142 -6.32 -16.82 -4.54
CA ILE A 142 -6.43 -17.79 -3.45
C ILE A 142 -7.22 -17.20 -2.28
N ILE A 143 -6.94 -15.95 -1.89
CA ILE A 143 -7.65 -15.26 -0.80
C ILE A 143 -9.14 -15.12 -1.12
N ILE A 144 -9.49 -14.70 -2.34
CA ILE A 144 -10.89 -14.55 -2.77
C ILE A 144 -11.59 -15.91 -2.78
N ALA A 145 -10.94 -16.95 -3.29
CA ALA A 145 -11.50 -18.31 -3.34
C ALA A 145 -11.72 -18.89 -1.94
N ALA A 146 -10.75 -18.73 -1.03
CA ALA A 146 -10.86 -19.17 0.36
C ALA A 146 -11.96 -18.41 1.11
N GLY A 147 -12.02 -17.08 0.96
CA GLY A 147 -13.09 -16.27 1.54
C GLY A 147 -14.47 -16.63 0.99
N GLY A 148 -14.57 -16.91 -0.31
CA GLY A 148 -15.80 -17.41 -0.93
C GLY A 148 -16.22 -18.77 -0.36
N TYR A 149 -15.29 -19.71 -0.21
CA TYR A 149 -15.55 -21.01 0.38
C TYR A 149 -16.08 -20.90 1.82
N GLU A 150 -15.43 -20.10 2.67
CA GLU A 150 -15.86 -19.86 4.06
C GLU A 150 -17.27 -19.24 4.14
N LEU A 151 -17.60 -18.36 3.20
CA LEU A 151 -18.94 -17.76 3.10
C LEU A 151 -20.01 -18.80 2.74
N PHE A 152 -19.70 -19.72 1.82
CA PHE A 152 -20.62 -20.81 1.46
C PHE A 152 -20.78 -21.87 2.56
N THR A 153 -19.76 -22.05 3.41
CA THR A 153 -19.85 -22.95 4.59
C THR A 153 -20.61 -22.35 5.77
N GLY A 154 -21.08 -21.11 5.66
CA GLY A 154 -21.99 -20.49 6.62
C GLY A 154 -21.32 -19.84 7.84
N HIS A 155 -20.00 -19.67 7.84
CA HIS A 155 -19.26 -18.97 8.90
C HIS A 155 -19.40 -17.44 8.77
N THR A 156 -20.63 -16.92 8.83
CA THR A 156 -20.94 -15.48 8.68
C THR A 156 -20.71 -14.66 9.95
N GLU A 157 -20.16 -15.26 11.00
CA GLU A 157 -19.95 -14.62 12.30
C GLU A 157 -18.97 -13.43 12.28
N HIS A 158 -18.28 -13.19 11.16
CA HIS A 158 -17.33 -12.09 10.99
C HIS A 158 -17.96 -10.81 10.42
N PHE A 159 -19.23 -10.86 9.99
CA PHE A 159 -19.95 -9.70 9.43
C PHE A 159 -20.74 -8.88 10.47
N SER A 160 -20.28 -8.80 11.73
CA SER A 160 -20.98 -8.08 12.79
C SER A 160 -20.55 -6.60 12.91
N PHE A 161 -21.49 -5.67 12.85
CA PHE A 161 -21.25 -4.21 12.88
C PHE A 161 -21.34 -3.58 14.29
N ILE A 162 -21.28 -4.39 15.35
CA ILE A 162 -21.87 -4.03 16.65
C ILE A 162 -21.01 -3.07 17.51
N ASN A 163 -19.76 -2.78 17.15
CA ASN A 163 -18.92 -1.82 17.89
C ASN A 163 -18.10 -0.92 16.95
N THR A 164 -18.76 0.06 16.32
CA THR A 164 -18.08 1.10 15.53
C THR A 164 -17.55 2.17 16.47
N GLU A 165 -16.23 2.23 16.67
CA GLU A 165 -15.62 3.40 17.31
C GLU A 165 -15.65 4.59 16.34
N SER A 166 -16.32 5.67 16.74
CA SER A 166 -16.46 6.89 15.94
C SER A 166 -15.41 7.94 16.32
N ASP A 167 -14.23 7.51 16.78
CA ASP A 167 -13.17 8.45 17.08
C ASP A 167 -12.58 9.02 15.79
N VAL A 168 -12.46 10.35 15.74
CA VAL A 168 -12.01 11.08 14.55
C VAL A 168 -10.57 10.71 14.20
N THR A 169 -9.73 10.39 15.19
CA THR A 169 -8.33 10.02 14.99
C THR A 169 -8.20 8.64 14.33
N SER A 170 -8.93 7.65 14.85
CA SER A 170 -8.98 6.30 14.28
C SER A 170 -9.50 6.32 12.85
N LEU A 171 -10.51 7.16 12.58
CA LEU A 171 -11.04 7.37 11.23
C LEU A 171 -9.99 8.00 10.30
N ALA A 172 -9.29 9.04 10.73
CA ALA A 172 -8.26 9.67 9.90
C ALA A 172 -7.11 8.71 9.55
N LEU A 173 -6.70 7.86 10.51
CA LEU A 173 -5.65 6.87 10.32
C LEU A 173 -6.05 5.77 9.33
N SER A 174 -7.30 5.29 9.40
CA SER A 174 -7.77 4.27 8.46
C SER A 174 -7.89 4.82 7.04
N PHE A 175 -8.40 6.05 6.88
CA PHE A 175 -8.39 6.77 5.60
C PHE A 175 -6.98 6.91 5.03
N TYR A 176 -6.01 7.32 5.85
CA TYR A 176 -4.61 7.43 5.42
C TYR A 176 -4.04 6.09 4.93
N SER A 177 -4.31 5.00 5.67
CA SER A 177 -3.88 3.66 5.26
C SER A 177 -4.56 3.17 3.97
N GLY A 178 -5.84 3.52 3.77
CA GLY A 178 -6.57 3.22 2.55
C GLY A 178 -6.01 3.97 1.35
N LEU A 179 -5.79 5.28 1.48
CA LEU A 179 -5.18 6.11 0.44
C LEU A 179 -3.78 5.61 0.05
N PHE A 180 -2.99 5.12 1.03
CA PHE A 180 -1.71 4.50 0.75
C PHE A 180 -1.86 3.21 -0.08
N ALA A 181 -2.88 2.39 0.20
CA ALA A 181 -3.13 1.14 -0.53
C ALA A 181 -3.57 1.37 -1.99
N TYR A 182 -4.30 2.44 -2.27
CA TYR A 182 -4.74 2.83 -3.62
C TYR A 182 -3.78 3.77 -4.33
N ASN A 183 -2.66 4.16 -3.71
CA ASN A 183 -1.71 5.08 -4.32
C ASN A 183 -1.14 4.53 -5.64
N GLY A 184 -0.92 5.41 -6.61
CA GLY A 184 -0.34 5.07 -7.92
C GLY A 184 -1.30 5.13 -9.10
N TRP A 185 -2.47 5.76 -8.92
CA TRP A 185 -3.38 6.18 -9.99
C TRP A 185 -2.91 7.44 -10.71
#